data_AF-A0A9X6AH53-F1
#
_entry.id   AF-A0A9X6AH53-F1
#
_cell.length_a   1.000
_cell.length_b   1.000
_cell.length_c   1.000
_cell.angle_alpha   90.00
_cell.angle_beta   90.00
_cell.angle_gamma   90.00
#
_symmetry.space_group_name_H-M   'P 1'
#
loop_
_entity.id
_entity.type
_entity.pdbx_description
1 polymer ?
#
loop_
_entity_poly.entity_id
_entity_poly.type
_entity_poly.pdbx_seq_one_letter_code
_entity_poly.pdbx_strand_id
1 'polypeptide(L)'
;DTYTLKGGGEETYEPRFTFHGFRYVEVTGFPGTPPATAVTGRVMHTSAPFTLDFETDVPMLNKLHSNITWGQRGNFLSIPTDTPARDERLGWTGDINVFAPTAAYTMESARFLTKWLVDLRDAQTPEGAFTDVAPMVGTVGNGVAGWGDAGVTVPWSLYQAYGDRQVLEDAWPSIQAWLKYLEKNSDHLLRPAGGYGDWLNVSDETPKDVIATAYFAHSADLAARTAKELGKDSA
;
A
#
# COMPACT_ATOMS: atom_id res chain seq x y z
N ASP A 1 13.03 13.44 18.44
CA ASP A 1 12.68 14.87 18.55
C ASP A 1 13.42 15.49 19.71
N THR A 2 13.78 16.78 19.61
CA THR A 2 14.50 17.51 20.67
C THR A 2 13.71 18.76 21.02
N TYR A 3 13.52 19.00 22.32
CA TYR A 3 12.86 20.18 22.83
C TYR A 3 13.73 20.87 23.88
N THR A 4 13.96 22.17 23.70
CA THR A 4 14.67 23.02 24.67
C THR A 4 13.65 23.84 25.43
N LEU A 5 13.60 23.68 26.75
CA LEU A 5 12.64 24.39 27.61
C LEU A 5 12.90 25.90 27.59
N LYS A 6 11.81 26.68 27.62
CA LYS A 6 11.89 28.14 27.84
C LYS A 6 11.92 28.51 29.33
N GLY A 7 11.48 27.60 30.20
CA GLY A 7 11.33 27.84 31.63
C GLY A 7 10.01 28.52 31.99
N GLY A 8 9.69 28.57 33.28
CA GLY A 8 8.52 29.31 33.79
C GLY A 8 7.24 28.49 34.01
N GLY A 9 7.33 27.16 34.11
CA GLY A 9 6.22 26.30 34.54
C GLY A 9 6.04 25.07 33.67
N GLU A 10 4.80 24.60 33.57
CA GLU A 10 4.40 23.47 32.73
C GLU A 10 4.38 23.89 31.25
N GLU A 11 5.03 23.09 30.40
CA GLU A 11 5.17 23.35 28.96
C GLU A 11 4.59 22.19 28.16
N THR A 12 4.00 22.49 27.00
CA THR A 12 3.49 21.48 26.05
C THR A 12 4.23 21.61 24.72
N TYR A 13 4.79 20.49 24.26
CA TYR A 13 5.47 20.39 22.97
C TYR A 13 4.87 19.27 22.12
N GLU A 14 4.57 19.57 20.87
CA GLU A 14 4.09 18.61 19.86
C GLU A 14 4.83 18.87 18.54
N PRO A 15 5.59 17.89 18.01
CA PRO A 15 6.19 17.98 16.68
C PRO A 15 5.12 18.14 15.60
N ARG A 16 5.40 18.95 14.56
CA ARG A 16 4.42 19.28 13.50
C ARG A 16 4.79 18.77 12.11
N PHE A 17 6.08 18.53 11.85
CA PHE A 17 6.61 18.20 10.52
C PHE A 17 7.41 16.89 10.51
N THR A 18 7.12 16.00 11.44
CA THR A 18 7.72 14.66 11.52
C THR A 18 6.71 13.67 12.08
N PHE A 19 6.94 12.39 11.85
CA PHE A 19 6.20 11.30 12.47
C PHE A 19 7.13 10.09 12.66
N HIS A 20 6.77 9.21 13.59
CA HIS A 20 7.54 8.03 13.94
C HIS A 20 6.60 6.84 14.15
N GLY A 21 6.98 5.65 13.68
CA GLY A 21 6.36 4.39 14.08
C GLY A 21 7.05 3.80 15.31
N PHE A 22 6.36 3.72 16.46
CA PHE A 22 6.96 3.23 17.70
C PHE A 22 5.91 2.66 18.68
N ARG A 23 6.41 1.88 19.64
CA ARG A 23 5.67 1.47 20.86
C ARG A 23 6.30 2.03 22.14
N TYR A 24 7.61 2.28 22.12
CA TYR A 24 8.39 2.73 23.26
C TYR A 24 9.10 4.05 22.91
N VAL A 25 9.26 4.92 23.90
CA VAL A 25 9.96 6.22 23.79
C VAL A 25 10.99 6.30 24.90
N GLU A 26 12.24 6.57 24.54
CA GLU A 26 13.27 6.95 25.51
C GLU A 26 13.20 8.47 25.72
N VAL A 27 13.20 8.90 26.98
CA VAL A 27 13.24 10.31 27.36
C VAL A 27 14.51 10.56 28.16
N THR A 28 15.42 11.34 27.58
CA THR A 28 16.66 11.76 28.23
C THR A 28 16.64 13.27 28.48
N GLY A 29 17.32 13.73 29.55
CA GLY A 29 17.36 15.14 29.92
C GLY A 29 16.07 15.70 30.53
N PHE A 30 15.12 14.86 30.94
CA PHE A 30 13.93 15.31 31.66
C PHE A 30 14.31 15.89 33.04
N PRO A 31 13.75 17.05 33.46
CA PRO A 31 14.02 17.61 34.79
C PRO A 31 13.38 16.75 35.89
N GLY A 32 14.14 15.81 36.44
CA GLY A 32 13.68 14.87 37.46
C GLY A 32 13.22 13.53 36.87
N THR A 33 12.19 12.93 37.46
CA THR A 33 11.59 11.67 36.96
C THR A 33 10.31 11.98 36.20
N PRO A 34 10.17 11.57 34.92
CA PRO A 34 8.95 11.81 34.16
C PRO A 34 7.77 11.01 34.74
N PRO A 35 6.64 11.65 35.09
CA PRO A 35 5.41 10.93 35.39
C PRO A 35 4.85 10.24 34.13
N ALA A 36 3.95 9.29 34.29
CA ALA A 36 3.29 8.59 33.16
C ALA A 36 2.52 9.55 32.22
N THR A 37 2.13 10.72 32.72
CA THR A 37 1.44 11.78 31.95
C THR A 37 2.39 12.68 31.17
N ALA A 38 3.71 12.55 31.34
CA ALA A 38 4.69 13.42 30.69
C ALA A 38 4.74 13.24 29.17
N VAL A 39 4.37 12.05 28.68
CA VAL A 39 4.38 11.73 27.25
C VAL A 39 3.08 11.03 26.89
N THR A 40 2.39 11.56 25.88
CA THR A 40 1.18 10.95 25.32
C THR A 40 1.41 10.66 23.83
N GLY A 41 1.22 9.40 23.43
CA GLY A 41 1.28 9.02 22.02
C GLY A 41 0.09 9.60 21.25
N ARG A 42 0.38 10.36 20.19
CA ARG A 42 -0.64 10.90 19.29
C ARG A 42 -0.68 10.10 18.00
N VAL A 43 -1.64 9.19 17.90
CA VAL A 43 -1.85 8.39 16.68
C VAL A 43 -2.35 9.30 15.55
N MET A 44 -1.67 9.26 14.41
CA MET A 44 -2.04 9.99 13.20
C MET A 44 -2.12 9.00 12.03
N HIS A 45 -3.16 9.14 11.21
CA HIS A 45 -3.38 8.42 9.97
C HIS A 45 -4.40 9.19 9.12
N THR A 46 -4.65 8.74 7.89
CA THR A 46 -5.69 9.29 7.03
C THR A 46 -7.05 9.29 7.75
N SER A 47 -7.82 10.36 7.59
CA SER A 47 -9.12 10.53 8.24
C SER A 47 -10.23 9.75 7.51
N ALA A 48 -10.14 8.43 7.60
CA ALA A 48 -11.13 7.49 7.12
C ALA A 48 -11.71 6.67 8.29
N PRO A 49 -13.03 6.39 8.30
CA PRO A 49 -13.64 5.53 9.30
C PRO A 49 -13.18 4.07 9.14
N PHE A 50 -13.12 3.35 10.27
CA PHE A 50 -13.11 1.88 10.25
C PHE A 50 -14.51 1.38 9.87
N THR A 51 -14.57 0.33 9.06
CA THR A 51 -15.82 -0.16 8.44
C THR A 51 -16.11 -1.62 8.77
N LEU A 52 -15.28 -2.26 9.57
CA LEU A 52 -15.49 -3.64 10.02
C LEU A 52 -15.28 -3.76 11.53
N ASP A 53 -16.35 -4.16 12.21
CA ASP A 53 -16.28 -4.72 13.55
C ASP A 53 -16.19 -6.24 13.44
N PHE A 54 -15.16 -6.83 14.05
CA PHE A 54 -14.92 -8.27 14.00
C PHE A 54 -14.57 -8.81 15.38
N GLU A 55 -15.36 -9.78 15.84
CA GLU A 55 -15.18 -10.46 17.12
C GLU A 55 -15.55 -11.95 16.99
N THR A 56 -14.74 -12.80 17.62
CA THR A 56 -14.92 -14.24 17.71
C THR A 56 -14.78 -14.69 19.17
N ASP A 57 -15.14 -15.93 19.45
CA ASP A 57 -14.88 -16.60 20.73
C ASP A 57 -13.40 -16.99 20.93
N VAL A 58 -12.55 -16.78 19.92
CA VAL A 58 -11.11 -17.09 19.96
C VAL A 58 -10.28 -15.81 20.17
N PRO A 59 -9.75 -15.55 21.38
CA PRO A 59 -9.07 -14.28 21.69
C PRO A 59 -7.87 -13.98 20.78
N MET A 60 -7.19 -15.02 20.30
CA MET A 60 -6.07 -14.88 19.37
C MET A 60 -6.49 -14.27 18.03
N LEU A 61 -7.66 -14.63 17.50
CA LEU A 61 -8.16 -14.10 16.23
C LEU A 61 -8.61 -12.65 16.38
N ASN A 62 -9.22 -12.31 17.52
CA ASN A 62 -9.57 -10.92 17.85
C ASN A 62 -8.30 -10.06 17.94
N LYS A 63 -7.23 -10.62 18.53
CA LYS A 63 -5.93 -9.94 18.60
C LYS A 63 -5.28 -9.81 17.22
N LEU A 64 -5.38 -10.82 16.36
CA LEU A 64 -4.90 -10.74 14.98
C LEU A 64 -5.62 -9.63 14.21
N HIS A 65 -6.95 -9.57 14.24
CA HIS A 65 -7.72 -8.50 13.61
C HIS A 65 -7.35 -7.12 14.15
N SER A 66 -7.20 -7.00 15.48
CA SER A 66 -6.70 -5.76 16.10
C SER A 66 -5.32 -5.38 15.55
N ASN A 67 -4.39 -6.32 15.43
CA ASN A 67 -3.06 -6.06 14.89
C ASN A 67 -3.11 -5.63 13.41
N ILE A 68 -3.98 -6.24 12.60
CA ILE A 68 -4.20 -5.86 11.19
C ILE A 68 -4.65 -4.39 11.09
N THR A 69 -5.66 -3.98 11.88
CA THR A 69 -6.16 -2.61 11.83
C THR A 69 -5.16 -1.58 12.39
N TRP A 70 -4.27 -1.97 13.30
CA TRP A 70 -3.14 -1.14 13.73
C TRP A 70 -2.04 -1.05 12.67
N GLY A 71 -1.74 -2.15 11.98
CA GLY A 71 -0.78 -2.18 10.88
C GLY A 71 -1.22 -1.30 9.72
N GLN A 72 -2.48 -1.46 9.28
CA GLN A 72 -3.07 -0.63 8.23
C GLN A 72 -3.04 0.85 8.59
N ARG A 73 -3.59 1.25 9.74
CA ARG A 73 -3.66 2.68 10.10
C ARG A 73 -2.27 3.29 10.23
N GLY A 74 -1.29 2.51 10.71
CA GLY A 74 0.11 2.96 10.79
C GLY A 74 0.71 3.29 9.43
N ASN A 75 0.30 2.56 8.39
CA ASN A 75 0.81 2.71 7.02
C ASN A 75 -0.10 3.54 6.08
N PHE A 76 -1.26 4.00 6.55
CA PHE A 76 -2.18 4.82 5.76
C PHE A 76 -2.01 6.31 6.13
N LEU A 77 -0.86 6.88 5.76
CA LEU A 77 -0.53 8.28 6.02
C LEU A 77 -0.12 8.95 4.71
N SER A 78 -1.06 9.66 4.07
CA SER A 78 -0.93 10.27 2.72
C SER A 78 -0.84 9.28 1.54
N ILE A 79 -0.09 8.19 1.69
CA ILE A 79 0.10 7.09 0.72
C ILE A 79 0.17 5.75 1.48
N PRO A 80 -0.12 4.59 0.85
CA PRO A 80 -0.05 3.27 1.48
C PRO A 80 1.42 2.83 1.61
N THR A 81 2.05 3.11 2.74
CA THR A 81 3.49 2.83 2.94
C THR A 81 3.77 1.38 3.29
N ASP A 82 4.99 0.91 3.02
CA ASP A 82 5.50 -0.38 3.48
C ASP A 82 5.67 -0.40 5.02
N THR A 83 6.27 0.65 5.57
CA THR A 83 6.52 0.80 7.00
C THR A 83 6.42 2.25 7.44
N PRO A 84 6.02 2.54 8.69
CA PRO A 84 5.98 3.92 9.19
C PRO A 84 7.24 4.33 9.96
N ALA A 85 8.23 3.43 10.09
CA ALA A 85 9.30 3.58 11.07
C ALA A 85 10.67 3.93 10.47
N ARG A 86 11.24 3.06 9.62
CA ARG A 86 12.60 3.25 9.08
C ARG A 86 12.65 4.34 8.01
N ASP A 87 13.84 4.59 7.49
CA ASP A 87 14.18 5.53 6.41
C ASP A 87 13.71 5.04 5.02
N GLU A 88 12.46 4.59 4.93
CA GLU A 88 11.85 4.12 3.69
C GLU A 88 10.47 4.77 3.51
N ARG A 89 9.41 4.18 4.06
CA ARG A 89 8.05 4.78 4.11
C ARG A 89 7.55 5.13 2.71
N LEU A 90 7.80 4.24 1.76
CA LEU A 90 7.48 4.45 0.35
C LEU A 90 6.17 3.74 0.01
N GLY A 91 5.46 4.26 -1.00
CA GLY A 91 4.23 3.66 -1.50
C GLY A 91 4.49 2.44 -2.36
N TRP A 92 5.03 1.38 -1.77
CA TRP A 92 5.37 0.14 -2.46
C TRP A 92 4.13 -0.51 -3.06
N THR A 93 4.19 -0.76 -4.38
CA THR A 93 3.04 -1.22 -5.15
C THR A 93 2.68 -2.67 -4.81
N GLY A 94 3.67 -3.53 -4.56
CA GLY A 94 3.44 -4.93 -4.17
C GLY A 94 2.72 -5.09 -2.84
N ASP A 95 3.10 -4.30 -1.84
CA ASP A 95 2.52 -4.33 -0.50
C ASP A 95 1.02 -4.00 -0.52
N ILE A 96 0.63 -2.95 -1.25
CA ILE A 96 -0.78 -2.59 -1.38
C ILE A 96 -1.54 -3.46 -2.37
N ASN A 97 -0.88 -4.03 -3.39
CA ASN A 97 -1.48 -5.03 -4.27
C ASN A 97 -2.06 -6.21 -3.46
N VAL A 98 -1.26 -6.79 -2.56
CA VAL A 98 -1.71 -7.94 -1.76
C VAL A 98 -2.69 -7.55 -0.65
N PHE A 99 -2.63 -6.30 -0.16
CA PHE A 99 -3.40 -5.88 1.01
C PHE A 99 -4.71 -5.12 0.70
N ALA A 100 -4.85 -4.53 -0.49
CA ALA A 100 -6.00 -3.69 -0.84
C ALA A 100 -7.37 -4.34 -0.57
N PRO A 101 -7.60 -5.64 -0.83
CA PRO A 101 -8.86 -6.29 -0.45
C PRO A 101 -9.13 -6.23 1.06
N THR A 102 -8.13 -6.56 1.89
CA THR A 102 -8.26 -6.51 3.36
C THR A 102 -8.45 -5.07 3.86
N ALA A 103 -7.72 -4.13 3.27
CA ALA A 103 -7.85 -2.72 3.60
C ALA A 103 -9.28 -2.22 3.39
N ALA A 104 -9.87 -2.56 2.24
CA ALA A 104 -11.21 -2.13 1.86
C ALA A 104 -12.33 -2.72 2.73
N TYR A 105 -12.11 -3.86 3.38
CA TYR A 105 -13.03 -4.33 4.42
C TYR A 105 -12.95 -3.49 5.69
N THR A 106 -11.73 -3.21 6.16
CA THR A 106 -11.48 -2.75 7.52
C THR A 106 -11.52 -1.24 7.69
N MET A 107 -11.23 -0.46 6.64
CA MET A 107 -11.35 1.00 6.60
C MET A 107 -11.95 1.46 5.27
N GLU A 108 -12.69 2.57 5.28
CA GLU A 108 -13.09 3.24 4.04
C GLU A 108 -11.84 3.70 3.29
N SER A 109 -11.48 2.92 2.27
CA SER A 109 -10.21 3.03 1.56
C SER A 109 -10.37 3.58 0.14
N ALA A 110 -11.61 3.87 -0.30
CA ALA A 110 -11.87 4.30 -1.66
C ALA A 110 -11.20 5.65 -1.94
N ARG A 111 -11.45 6.68 -1.12
CA ARG A 111 -10.84 8.01 -1.35
C ARG A 111 -9.32 7.97 -1.28
N PHE A 112 -8.79 7.20 -0.33
CA PHE A 112 -7.35 7.10 -0.09
C PHE A 112 -6.64 6.40 -1.26
N LEU A 113 -7.14 5.25 -1.69
CA LEU A 113 -6.52 4.48 -2.76
C LEU A 113 -6.84 5.05 -4.15
N THR A 114 -7.99 5.70 -4.37
CA THR A 114 -8.25 6.46 -5.61
C THR A 114 -7.24 7.59 -5.78
N LYS A 115 -6.90 8.32 -4.70
CA LYS A 115 -5.82 9.32 -4.74
C LYS A 115 -4.48 8.66 -5.07
N TRP A 116 -4.13 7.57 -4.41
CA TRP A 116 -2.86 6.90 -4.65
C TRP A 116 -2.75 6.30 -6.07
N LEU A 117 -3.86 5.83 -6.65
CA LEU A 117 -3.91 5.38 -8.04
C LEU A 117 -3.63 6.50 -9.04
N VAL A 118 -3.88 7.76 -8.69
CA VAL A 118 -3.40 8.91 -9.48
C VAL A 118 -1.88 8.96 -9.42
N ASP A 119 -1.28 8.88 -8.21
CA ASP A 119 0.18 8.87 -8.05
C ASP A 119 0.84 7.72 -8.84
N LEU A 120 0.21 6.54 -8.87
CA LEU A 120 0.70 5.38 -9.61
C LEU A 120 0.65 5.58 -11.12
N ARG A 121 -0.43 6.21 -11.64
CA ARG A 121 -0.53 6.55 -13.06
C ARG A 121 0.43 7.65 -13.47
N ASP A 122 0.62 8.65 -12.61
CA ASP A 122 1.60 9.72 -12.83
C ASP A 122 3.04 9.19 -12.85
N ALA A 123 3.30 8.08 -12.15
CA ALA A 123 4.59 7.38 -12.12
C ALA A 123 4.76 6.34 -13.25
N GLN A 124 3.71 5.98 -13.98
CA GLN A 124 3.79 4.99 -15.05
C GLN A 124 4.75 5.46 -16.16
N THR A 125 5.68 4.61 -16.58
CA THR A 125 6.69 5.00 -17.56
C THR A 125 6.06 5.20 -18.95
N PRO A 126 6.72 5.96 -19.87
CA PRO A 126 6.25 6.12 -21.24
C PRO A 126 6.05 4.79 -22.01
N GLU A 127 6.78 3.73 -21.62
CA GLU A 127 6.65 2.39 -22.18
C GLU A 127 5.44 1.60 -21.63
N GLY A 128 4.73 2.15 -20.63
CA GLY A 128 3.58 1.53 -19.99
C GLY A 128 3.89 0.73 -18.72
N ALA A 129 5.13 0.75 -18.22
CA ALA A 129 5.51 0.02 -17.00
C ALA A 129 5.05 0.77 -15.74
N PHE A 130 4.35 0.09 -14.84
CA PHE A 130 4.15 0.61 -13.48
C PHE A 130 5.43 0.47 -12.64
N THR A 131 5.69 1.44 -11.78
CA THR A 131 6.87 1.50 -10.91
C THR A 131 6.72 0.63 -9.66
N ASP A 132 7.84 0.30 -9.01
CA ASP A 132 7.83 -0.51 -7.78
C ASP A 132 7.31 0.30 -6.58
N VAL A 133 7.41 1.64 -6.64
CA VAL A 133 6.81 2.56 -5.66
C VAL A 133 6.09 3.70 -6.35
N ALA A 134 5.04 4.22 -5.72
CA ALA A 134 4.32 5.42 -6.17
C ALA A 134 3.96 6.32 -4.95
N PRO A 135 4.34 7.62 -4.94
CA PRO A 135 5.09 8.35 -5.96
C PRO A 135 6.51 7.83 -6.19
N MET A 136 6.99 7.92 -7.43
CA MET A 136 8.32 7.43 -7.82
C MET A 136 9.42 8.35 -7.26
N VAL A 137 10.32 7.77 -6.45
CA VAL A 137 11.48 8.46 -5.88
C VAL A 137 12.72 7.56 -5.93
N GLY A 138 13.91 8.17 -6.03
CA GLY A 138 15.16 7.43 -6.09
C GLY A 138 15.33 6.60 -7.37
N THR A 139 16.02 5.47 -7.25
CA THR A 139 16.37 4.58 -8.38
C THR A 139 15.71 3.21 -8.25
N VAL A 140 14.51 3.14 -7.66
CA VAL A 140 13.75 1.88 -7.63
C VAL A 140 13.27 1.49 -9.04
N GLY A 141 12.89 0.23 -9.22
CA GLY A 141 12.58 -0.33 -10.53
C GLY A 141 11.16 -0.06 -11.00
N ASN A 142 10.79 -0.78 -12.06
CA ASN A 142 9.46 -0.84 -12.64
C ASN A 142 9.27 -2.18 -13.34
N GLY A 143 8.03 -2.48 -13.73
CA GLY A 143 7.73 -3.65 -14.55
C GLY A 143 7.82 -4.99 -13.82
N VAL A 144 7.83 -4.96 -12.48
CA VAL A 144 7.97 -6.15 -11.64
C VAL A 144 6.61 -6.79 -11.38
N ALA A 145 6.50 -8.09 -11.68
CA ALA A 145 5.28 -8.87 -11.48
C ALA A 145 4.95 -9.02 -9.98
N GLY A 146 3.68 -8.81 -9.63
CA GLY A 146 3.21 -8.72 -8.25
C GLY A 146 3.36 -7.34 -7.61
N TRP A 147 4.10 -6.43 -8.25
CA TRP A 147 4.27 -5.04 -7.83
C TRP A 147 3.52 -4.11 -8.78
N GLY A 148 3.97 -4.03 -10.04
CA GLY A 148 3.32 -3.20 -11.06
C GLY A 148 1.86 -3.57 -11.31
N ASP A 149 1.49 -4.84 -11.10
CA ASP A 149 0.11 -5.33 -11.21
C ASP A 149 -0.86 -4.65 -10.23
N ALA A 150 -0.38 -3.91 -9.22
CA ALA A 150 -1.19 -3.04 -8.37
C ALA A 150 -2.06 -2.06 -9.18
N GLY A 151 -1.58 -1.61 -10.35
CA GLY A 151 -2.34 -0.74 -11.24
C GLY A 151 -3.57 -1.40 -11.88
N VAL A 152 -3.69 -2.74 -11.75
CA VAL A 152 -4.84 -3.53 -12.21
C VAL A 152 -5.64 -4.07 -11.02
N THR A 153 -4.97 -4.64 -10.02
CA THR A 153 -5.62 -5.32 -8.90
C THR A 153 -6.24 -4.37 -7.89
N VAL A 154 -5.65 -3.20 -7.65
CA VAL A 154 -6.17 -2.22 -6.68
C VAL A 154 -7.45 -1.55 -7.20
N PRO A 155 -7.55 -1.06 -8.46
CA PRO A 155 -8.82 -0.59 -9.01
C PRO A 155 -9.90 -1.67 -8.96
N TRP A 156 -9.56 -2.92 -9.29
CA TRP A 156 -10.51 -4.04 -9.22
C TRP A 156 -10.97 -4.31 -7.78
N SER A 157 -10.07 -4.27 -6.80
CA SER A 157 -10.39 -4.45 -5.38
C SER A 157 -11.32 -3.36 -4.87
N LEU A 158 -11.09 -2.11 -5.28
CA LEU A 158 -11.98 -0.99 -4.97
C LEU A 158 -13.36 -1.15 -5.62
N TYR A 159 -13.41 -1.58 -6.88
CA TYR A 159 -14.67 -1.89 -7.54
C TYR A 159 -15.45 -2.99 -6.81
N GLN A 160 -14.79 -4.08 -6.41
CA GLN A 160 -15.43 -5.18 -5.69
C GLN A 160 -15.97 -4.74 -4.32
N ALA A 161 -15.24 -3.91 -3.59
CA ALA A 161 -15.64 -3.47 -2.26
C ALA A 161 -16.73 -2.38 -2.28
N TYR A 162 -16.68 -1.46 -3.25
CA TYR A 162 -17.49 -0.23 -3.23
C TYR A 162 -18.45 -0.08 -4.43
N GLY A 163 -18.34 -0.92 -5.46
CA GLY A 163 -19.11 -0.79 -6.69
C GLY A 163 -18.75 0.43 -7.54
N ASP A 164 -17.61 1.08 -7.26
CA ASP A 164 -17.17 2.29 -7.94
C ASP A 164 -16.69 1.96 -9.36
N ARG A 165 -17.53 2.23 -10.36
CA ARG A 165 -17.16 2.04 -11.77
C ARG A 165 -16.19 3.11 -12.27
N GLN A 166 -16.17 4.29 -11.65
CA GLN A 166 -15.32 5.39 -12.08
C GLN A 166 -13.83 5.05 -11.88
N VAL A 167 -13.48 4.37 -10.78
CA VAL A 167 -12.08 3.94 -10.55
C VAL A 167 -11.57 3.01 -11.65
N LEU A 168 -12.45 2.18 -12.21
CA LEU A 168 -12.14 1.32 -13.35
C LEU A 168 -11.99 2.12 -14.64
N GLU A 169 -12.89 3.08 -14.90
CA GLU A 169 -12.83 3.96 -16.07
C GLU A 169 -11.52 4.76 -16.09
N ASP A 170 -11.14 5.34 -14.96
CA ASP A 170 -9.93 6.14 -14.80
C ASP A 170 -8.64 5.29 -14.92
N ALA A 171 -8.67 4.03 -14.45
CA ALA A 171 -7.54 3.12 -14.56
C ALA A 171 -7.39 2.50 -15.95
N TRP A 172 -8.47 2.39 -16.73
CA TRP A 172 -8.51 1.60 -17.96
C TRP A 172 -7.37 1.88 -18.95
N PRO A 173 -7.04 3.14 -19.32
CA PRO A 173 -5.95 3.41 -20.26
C PRO A 173 -4.59 2.90 -19.76
N SER A 174 -4.32 3.05 -18.46
CA SER A 174 -3.07 2.61 -17.83
C SER A 174 -2.95 1.09 -17.75
N ILE A 175 -4.06 0.38 -17.53
CA ILE A 175 -4.14 -1.08 -17.58
C ILE A 175 -3.81 -1.59 -18.98
N GLN A 176 -4.36 -0.95 -20.02
CA GLN A 176 -4.06 -1.32 -21.40
C GLN A 176 -2.57 -1.12 -21.77
N ALA A 177 -1.97 -0.02 -21.30
CA ALA A 177 -0.54 0.22 -21.49
C ALA A 177 0.32 -0.82 -20.75
N TRP A 178 -0.09 -1.20 -19.54
CA TRP A 178 0.58 -2.24 -18.75
C TRP A 178 0.58 -3.61 -19.45
N LEU A 179 -0.56 -4.06 -19.96
CA LEU A 179 -0.63 -5.34 -20.68
C LEU A 179 0.22 -5.35 -21.95
N LYS A 180 0.23 -4.25 -22.70
CA LYS A 180 1.11 -4.10 -23.89
C LYS A 180 2.59 -4.13 -23.50
N TYR A 181 2.94 -3.51 -22.38
CA TYR A 181 4.30 -3.58 -21.83
C TYR A 181 4.66 -5.02 -21.48
N LEU A 182 3.78 -5.74 -20.76
CA LEU A 182 4.03 -7.12 -20.36
C LEU A 182 4.21 -8.05 -21.55
N GLU A 183 3.32 -7.96 -22.55
CA GLU A 183 3.38 -8.75 -23.78
C GLU A 183 4.69 -8.49 -24.54
N LYS A 184 5.04 -7.21 -24.75
CA LYS A 184 6.29 -6.81 -25.43
C LYS A 184 7.54 -7.35 -24.74
N ASN A 185 7.51 -7.46 -23.42
CA ASN A 185 8.63 -7.94 -22.60
C ASN A 185 8.48 -9.44 -22.24
N SER A 186 7.73 -10.21 -23.03
CA SER A 186 7.57 -11.65 -22.89
C SER A 186 8.07 -12.38 -24.13
N ASP A 187 8.46 -13.64 -23.98
CA ASP A 187 8.75 -14.54 -25.10
C ASP A 187 7.64 -15.59 -25.18
N HIS A 188 6.84 -15.56 -26.24
CA HIS A 188 5.64 -16.40 -26.38
C HIS A 188 4.73 -16.36 -25.14
N LEU A 189 4.53 -15.17 -24.56
CA LEU A 189 3.78 -14.89 -23.32
C LEU A 189 4.44 -15.39 -22.02
N LEU A 190 5.59 -16.06 -22.09
CA LEU A 190 6.38 -16.42 -20.92
C LEU A 190 7.19 -15.20 -20.47
N ARG A 191 7.04 -14.86 -19.18
CA ARG A 191 7.74 -13.72 -18.58
C ARG A 191 9.11 -14.15 -18.03
N PRO A 192 10.13 -13.28 -18.09
CA PRO A 192 11.45 -13.59 -17.57
C PRO A 192 11.43 -13.81 -16.05
N ALA A 193 12.35 -14.65 -15.56
CA ALA A 193 12.61 -14.80 -14.13
C ALA A 193 13.29 -13.54 -13.57
N GLY A 194 12.49 -12.57 -13.14
CA GLY A 194 12.95 -11.29 -12.60
C GLY A 194 12.08 -10.79 -11.45
N GLY A 195 12.48 -9.66 -10.87
CA GLY A 195 11.75 -9.03 -9.77
C GLY A 195 11.94 -9.71 -8.41
N TYR A 196 11.02 -9.39 -7.49
CA TYR A 196 11.13 -9.78 -6.09
C TYR A 196 10.64 -11.21 -5.83
N GLY A 197 9.63 -11.69 -6.56
CA GLY A 197 9.07 -13.05 -6.41
C GLY A 197 8.13 -13.16 -5.20
N ASP A 198 8.03 -14.35 -4.61
CA ASP A 198 7.31 -14.57 -3.35
C ASP A 198 8.15 -14.06 -2.16
N TRP A 199 8.16 -12.74 -2.02
CA TRP A 199 9.06 -12.02 -1.14
C TRP A 199 8.86 -12.40 0.33
N LEU A 200 9.96 -12.75 1.02
CA LEU A 200 9.98 -13.20 2.42
C LEU A 200 9.32 -14.57 2.67
N ASN A 201 9.28 -15.46 1.67
CA ASN A 201 8.95 -16.86 1.88
C ASN A 201 9.87 -17.52 2.92
N VAL A 202 9.40 -18.63 3.52
CA VAL A 202 10.13 -19.35 4.56
C VAL A 202 10.95 -20.49 3.93
N SER A 203 12.03 -20.13 3.24
CA SER A 203 12.96 -21.08 2.60
C SER A 203 12.28 -22.03 1.61
N ASP A 204 11.34 -21.51 0.82
CA ASP A 204 10.58 -22.22 -0.20
C ASP A 204 10.44 -21.33 -1.46
N GLU A 205 11.58 -21.04 -2.08
CA GLU A 205 11.66 -20.06 -3.17
C GLU A 205 10.98 -20.56 -4.45
N THR A 206 9.87 -19.94 -4.82
CA THR A 206 9.17 -20.24 -6.07
C THR A 206 9.93 -19.64 -7.27
N PRO A 207 10.05 -20.36 -8.40
CA PRO A 207 10.65 -19.80 -9.62
C PRO A 207 9.94 -18.51 -10.09
N LYS A 208 10.73 -17.46 -10.32
CA LYS A 208 10.20 -16.09 -10.57
C LYS A 208 9.51 -15.95 -11.92
N ASP A 209 9.88 -16.76 -12.90
CA ASP A 209 9.22 -16.85 -14.20
C ASP A 209 7.79 -17.42 -14.07
N VAL A 210 7.58 -18.39 -13.17
CA VAL A 210 6.24 -18.92 -12.83
C VAL A 210 5.39 -17.79 -12.24
N ILE A 211 5.90 -17.08 -11.24
CA ILE A 211 5.19 -15.95 -10.62
C ILE A 211 4.90 -14.86 -11.65
N ALA A 212 5.89 -14.48 -12.46
CA ALA A 212 5.76 -13.40 -13.42
C ALA A 212 4.75 -13.72 -14.52
N THR A 213 4.75 -14.96 -15.02
CA THR A 213 3.80 -15.40 -16.04
C THR A 213 2.39 -15.53 -15.46
N ALA A 214 2.26 -16.00 -14.21
CA ALA A 214 0.97 -16.09 -13.52
C ALA A 214 0.34 -14.70 -13.30
N TYR A 215 1.10 -13.73 -12.82
CA TYR A 215 0.62 -12.36 -12.64
C TYR A 215 0.25 -11.68 -13.97
N PHE A 216 1.01 -11.92 -15.04
CA PHE A 216 0.63 -11.43 -16.37
C PHE A 216 -0.74 -11.99 -16.79
N ALA A 217 -0.96 -13.30 -16.66
CA ALA A 217 -2.25 -13.91 -16.98
C ALA A 217 -3.38 -13.37 -16.08
N HIS A 218 -3.11 -13.15 -14.79
CA HIS A 218 -4.08 -12.59 -13.86
C HIS A 218 -4.47 -11.15 -14.20
N SER A 219 -3.50 -10.30 -14.55
CA SER A 219 -3.75 -8.93 -15.00
C SER A 219 -4.58 -8.91 -16.29
N ALA A 220 -4.33 -9.83 -17.22
CA ALA A 220 -5.14 -9.96 -18.44
C ALA A 220 -6.60 -10.39 -18.12
N ASP A 221 -6.81 -11.33 -17.20
CA ASP A 221 -8.15 -11.73 -16.73
C ASP A 221 -8.90 -10.54 -16.09
N LEU A 222 -8.26 -9.83 -15.16
CA LEU A 222 -8.88 -8.66 -14.54
C LEU A 222 -9.16 -7.53 -15.53
N ALA A 223 -8.32 -7.33 -16.54
CA ALA A 223 -8.58 -6.38 -17.60
C ALA A 223 -9.79 -6.79 -18.45
N ALA A 224 -9.93 -8.08 -18.80
CA ALA A 224 -11.10 -8.58 -19.52
C ALA A 224 -12.39 -8.39 -18.71
N ARG A 225 -12.36 -8.65 -17.40
CA ARG A 225 -13.48 -8.38 -16.49
C ARG A 225 -13.79 -6.88 -16.42
N THR A 226 -12.76 -6.05 -16.30
CA THR A 226 -12.90 -4.58 -16.31
C THR A 226 -13.54 -4.10 -17.60
N ALA A 227 -13.08 -4.56 -18.76
CA ALA A 227 -13.67 -4.23 -20.06
C ALA A 227 -15.16 -4.55 -20.09
N LYS A 228 -15.55 -5.75 -19.62
CA LYS A 228 -16.95 -6.17 -19.54
C LYS A 228 -17.78 -5.25 -18.64
N GLU A 229 -17.30 -4.92 -17.44
CA GLU A 229 -18.00 -4.01 -16.52
C GLU A 229 -18.14 -2.59 -17.08
N LEU A 230 -17.22 -2.18 -17.95
CA LEU A 230 -17.25 -0.89 -18.64
C LEU A 230 -17.99 -0.93 -19.99
N GLY A 231 -18.47 -2.09 -20.43
CA GLY A 231 -19.09 -2.25 -21.76
C GLY A 231 -18.11 -1.99 -22.92
N LYS A 232 -16.81 -2.23 -22.71
CA LYS A 232 -15.75 -2.13 -23.72
C LYS A 232 -15.48 -3.51 -24.33
N ASP A 233 -14.92 -3.50 -25.54
CA ASP A 233 -14.44 -4.74 -26.16
C ASP A 233 -13.28 -5.33 -25.34
N SER A 234 -13.35 -6.63 -25.08
CA SER A 234 -12.35 -7.39 -24.31
C SER A 234 -11.31 -8.08 -25.18
N ALA A 235 -11.44 -7.99 -26.51
CA ALA A 235 -10.55 -8.59 -27.50
C ALA A 235 -9.17 -7.93 -27.57
#